data_AF-A0A952ND62-F1
#
_entry.id   AF-A0A952ND62-F1
#
_cell.length_a   1.000
_cell.length_b   1.000
_cell.length_c   1.000
_cell.angle_alpha   90.00
_cell.angle_beta   90.00
_cell.angle_gamma   90.00
#
_symmetry.space_group_name_H-M   'P 1'
#
loop_
_entity.id
_entity.type
_entity.pdbx_description
1 polymer ?
#
loop_
_entity_poly.entity_id
_entity_poly.type
_entity_poly.pdbx_seq_one_letter_code
_entity_poly.pdbx_strand_id
1 'polypeptide(L)'
;MAMDELLIEFQSESKNLVSQLLGILDHIEGDYSQYRRLEEFGQIIDRIMGAAKTLKQNGIDPQALDKIGAYAEVCKMVSYKASQVGNNAQLYTIVVALLMDATEMFEEMLNRIGERAGADVKTILSETFLDRLRWVSRQFDEGLRGSIGADNGSRNLAQEQLDDLLKKLGL
;
A
#
# COMPACT_ATOMS: atom_id res chain seq x y z
N MET A 1 -5.34 -11.35 -27.12
CA MET A 1 -4.99 -10.20 -28.00
C MET A 1 -5.40 -8.90 -27.33
N ALA A 2 -6.66 -8.44 -27.37
CA ALA A 2 -7.05 -7.18 -26.67
C ALA A 2 -6.86 -7.24 -25.14
N MET A 3 -7.08 -8.41 -24.52
CA MET A 3 -6.92 -8.61 -23.08
C MET A 3 -5.47 -8.48 -22.61
N ASP A 4 -4.53 -8.99 -23.42
CA ASP A 4 -3.11 -9.01 -23.09
C ASP A 4 -2.50 -7.62 -23.28
N GLU A 5 -2.95 -6.87 -24.28
CA GLU A 5 -2.55 -5.48 -24.52
C GLU A 5 -2.93 -4.57 -23.33
N LEU A 6 -4.15 -4.69 -22.81
CA LEU A 6 -4.59 -3.93 -21.63
C LEU A 6 -3.77 -4.26 -20.37
N LEU A 7 -3.34 -5.51 -20.20
CA LEU A 7 -2.47 -5.91 -19.09
C LEU A 7 -1.05 -5.35 -19.25
N ILE A 8 -0.51 -5.35 -20.47
CA ILE A 8 0.81 -4.78 -20.77
C ILE A 8 0.81 -3.27 -20.53
N GLU A 9 -0.22 -2.57 -21.00
CA GLU A 9 -0.39 -1.13 -20.78
C GLU A 9 -0.50 -0.81 -19.29
N PHE A 10 -1.34 -1.55 -18.56
CA PHE A 10 -1.47 -1.42 -17.11
C PHE A 10 -0.16 -1.65 -16.37
N GLN A 11 0.57 -2.72 -16.72
CA GLN A 11 1.85 -3.05 -16.12
C GLN A 11 2.88 -1.92 -16.38
N SER A 12 2.96 -1.43 -17.61
CA SER A 12 3.86 -0.35 -17.99
C SER A 12 3.54 0.97 -17.27
N GLU A 13 2.28 1.39 -17.24
CA GLU A 13 1.87 2.60 -16.53
C GLU A 13 2.12 2.47 -15.03
N SER A 14 1.79 1.32 -14.44
CA SER A 14 2.00 1.06 -13.02
C SER A 14 3.48 1.09 -12.63
N LYS A 15 4.38 0.59 -13.47
CA LYS A 15 5.84 0.69 -13.25
C LYS A 15 6.33 2.13 -13.25
N ASN A 16 5.82 2.97 -14.15
CA ASN A 16 6.14 4.40 -14.14
C ASN A 16 5.66 5.10 -12.87
N LEU A 17 4.51 4.67 -12.32
CA LEU A 17 3.99 5.18 -11.05
C LEU A 17 4.80 4.66 -9.85
N VAL A 18 5.22 3.40 -9.87
CA VAL A 18 6.13 2.81 -8.86
C VAL A 18 7.46 3.57 -8.79
N SER A 19 8.05 3.90 -9.95
CA SER A 19 9.27 4.70 -10.00
C SER A 19 9.08 6.09 -9.35
N GLN A 20 7.91 6.72 -9.54
CA GLN A 20 7.57 7.98 -8.87
C GLN A 20 7.40 7.79 -7.36
N LEU A 21 6.76 6.70 -6.91
CA LEU A 21 6.59 6.38 -5.49
C LEU A 21 7.95 6.19 -4.79
N LEU A 22 8.86 5.43 -5.39
CA LEU A 22 10.23 5.26 -4.88
C LEU A 22 10.97 6.60 -4.83
N GLY A 23 10.86 7.43 -5.86
CA GLY A 23 11.47 8.76 -5.88
C GLY A 23 10.92 9.70 -4.79
N ILE A 24 9.64 9.58 -4.41
CA ILE A 24 9.10 10.29 -3.25
C ILE A 24 9.75 9.78 -1.97
N LEU A 25 9.76 8.46 -1.76
CA LEU A 25 10.27 7.85 -0.53
C LEU A 25 11.77 8.14 -0.32
N ASP A 26 12.57 8.03 -1.36
CA ASP A 26 14.02 8.33 -1.35
C ASP A 26 14.27 9.79 -0.97
N HIS A 27 13.50 10.73 -1.54
CA HIS A 27 13.66 12.15 -1.22
C HIS A 27 13.30 12.50 0.23
N ILE A 28 12.34 11.80 0.83
CA ILE A 28 11.84 12.13 2.17
C ILE A 28 12.52 11.30 3.27
N GLU A 29 13.29 10.28 2.90
CA GLU A 29 13.97 9.41 3.86
C GLU A 29 14.85 10.22 4.83
N GLY A 30 14.67 9.99 6.14
CA GLY A 30 15.40 10.70 7.18
C GLY A 30 14.99 12.17 7.41
N ASP A 31 14.16 12.77 6.56
CA ASP A 31 13.67 14.14 6.72
C ASP A 31 12.22 14.17 7.21
N TYR A 32 12.06 14.20 8.52
CA TYR A 32 10.74 14.25 9.15
C TYR A 32 9.91 15.49 8.75
N SER A 33 10.54 16.59 8.35
CA SER A 33 9.81 17.81 7.98
C SER A 33 8.92 17.60 6.73
N GLN A 34 9.21 16.55 5.95
CA GLN A 34 8.52 16.19 4.73
C GLN A 34 7.36 15.21 4.93
N TYR A 35 6.94 14.90 6.17
CA TYR A 35 5.91 13.88 6.45
C TYR A 35 4.61 14.02 5.63
N ARG A 36 4.24 15.25 5.24
CA ARG A 36 3.06 15.50 4.40
C ARG A 36 3.15 14.91 3.00
N ARG A 37 4.37 14.68 2.47
CA ARG A 37 4.58 14.07 1.16
C ARG A 37 4.17 12.60 1.09
N LEU A 38 3.95 11.95 2.23
CA LEU A 38 3.29 10.64 2.28
C LEU A 38 1.82 10.70 1.78
N GLU A 39 1.21 11.88 1.76
CA GLU A 39 -0.07 12.09 1.09
C GLU A 39 0.07 12.01 -0.44
N GLU A 40 1.13 12.61 -1.00
CA GLU A 40 1.44 12.54 -2.44
C GLU A 40 1.66 11.07 -2.86
N PHE A 41 2.39 10.31 -2.05
CA PHE A 41 2.54 8.86 -2.22
C PHE A 41 1.16 8.18 -2.29
N GLY A 42 0.28 8.49 -1.32
CA GLY A 42 -1.08 7.93 -1.22
C GLY A 42 -1.95 8.20 -2.45
N GLN A 43 -1.82 9.39 -3.04
CA GLN A 43 -2.55 9.78 -4.25
C GLN A 43 -2.05 9.04 -5.49
N ILE A 44 -0.74 8.81 -5.60
CA ILE A 44 -0.16 8.09 -6.75
C ILE A 44 -0.52 6.61 -6.71
N ILE A 45 -0.38 5.95 -5.55
CA ILE A 45 -0.72 4.52 -5.41
C ILE A 45 -2.22 4.27 -5.62
N ASP A 46 -3.08 5.25 -5.29
CA ASP A 46 -4.53 5.18 -5.56
C ASP A 46 -4.86 5.07 -7.06
N ARG A 47 -4.04 5.68 -7.93
CA ARG A 47 -4.20 5.55 -9.38
C ARG A 47 -4.01 4.10 -9.84
N ILE A 48 -3.00 3.42 -9.30
CA ILE A 48 -2.75 2.00 -9.59
C ILE A 48 -3.90 1.15 -9.05
N MET A 49 -4.34 1.42 -7.82
CA MET A 49 -5.48 0.72 -7.21
C MET A 49 -6.77 0.87 -8.05
N GLY A 50 -7.07 2.09 -8.52
CA GLY A 50 -8.25 2.37 -9.35
C GLY A 50 -8.21 1.67 -10.70
N ALA A 51 -7.05 1.69 -11.37
CA ALA A 51 -6.84 0.99 -12.63
C ALA A 51 -6.99 -0.53 -12.46
N ALA A 52 -6.38 -1.13 -11.42
CA ALA A 52 -6.52 -2.54 -11.11
C ALA A 52 -8.00 -2.93 -10.86
N LYS A 53 -8.73 -2.12 -10.08
CA LYS A 53 -10.17 -2.33 -9.83
C LYS A 53 -10.99 -2.28 -11.12
N THR A 54 -10.69 -1.35 -12.03
CA THR A 54 -11.39 -1.18 -13.31
C THR A 54 -11.16 -2.39 -14.23
N LEU A 55 -9.91 -2.81 -14.39
CA LEU A 55 -9.57 -3.96 -15.23
C LEU A 55 -10.15 -5.26 -14.68
N LYS A 56 -10.13 -5.43 -13.35
CA LYS A 56 -10.82 -6.56 -12.68
C LYS A 56 -12.32 -6.58 -12.99
N GLN A 57 -13.00 -5.44 -12.93
CA GLN A 57 -14.44 -5.34 -13.25
C GLN A 57 -14.73 -5.71 -14.70
N ASN A 58 -13.77 -5.49 -15.61
CA ASN A 58 -13.83 -5.91 -17.00
C ASN A 58 -13.45 -7.39 -17.22
N GLY A 59 -13.22 -8.16 -16.14
CA GLY A 59 -12.90 -9.59 -16.20
C GLY A 59 -11.46 -9.90 -16.61
N ILE A 60 -10.57 -8.90 -16.61
CA ILE A 60 -9.16 -9.05 -16.95
C ILE A 60 -8.41 -9.54 -15.71
N ASP A 61 -7.72 -10.68 -15.80
CA ASP A 61 -6.94 -11.31 -14.71
C ASP A 61 -7.42 -10.98 -13.28
N PRO A 62 -8.68 -11.34 -12.94
CA PRO A 62 -9.33 -10.79 -11.77
C PRO A 62 -8.65 -11.22 -10.47
N GLN A 63 -7.97 -12.37 -10.46
CA GLN A 63 -7.26 -12.86 -9.27
C GLN A 63 -5.99 -12.05 -9.01
N ALA A 64 -5.15 -11.80 -10.02
CA ALA A 64 -3.94 -11.01 -9.85
C ALA A 64 -4.28 -9.55 -9.51
N LEU A 65 -5.26 -8.97 -10.23
CA LEU A 65 -5.65 -7.58 -10.04
C LEU A 65 -6.37 -7.32 -8.72
N ASP A 66 -7.07 -8.31 -8.15
CA ASP A 66 -7.64 -8.17 -6.80
C ASP A 66 -6.53 -8.06 -5.75
N LYS A 67 -5.47 -8.88 -5.86
CA LYS A 67 -4.29 -8.81 -4.97
C LYS A 67 -3.54 -7.49 -5.12
N ILE A 68 -3.29 -7.04 -6.34
CA ILE A 68 -2.64 -5.75 -6.62
C ILE A 68 -3.47 -4.60 -6.04
N GLY A 69 -4.79 -4.62 -6.27
CA GLY A 69 -5.69 -3.62 -5.72
C GLY A 69 -5.67 -3.60 -4.19
N ALA A 70 -5.73 -4.76 -3.54
CA ALA A 70 -5.67 -4.86 -2.08
C ALA A 70 -4.32 -4.38 -1.53
N TYR A 71 -3.21 -4.73 -2.19
CA TYR A 71 -1.87 -4.33 -1.77
C TYR A 71 -1.66 -2.81 -1.88
N ALA A 72 -2.09 -2.23 -3.00
CA ALA A 72 -2.09 -0.78 -3.21
C ALA A 72 -2.93 -0.06 -2.16
N GLU A 73 -4.07 -0.64 -1.77
CA GLU A 73 -4.96 -0.09 -0.74
C GLU A 73 -4.32 -0.11 0.66
N VAL A 74 -3.55 -1.14 1.01
CA VAL A 74 -2.75 -1.17 2.25
C VAL A 74 -1.73 -0.02 2.25
N CYS A 75 -0.94 0.11 1.17
CA CYS A 75 0.08 1.14 1.06
C CYS A 75 -0.53 2.55 1.14
N LYS A 76 -1.65 2.76 0.44
CA LYS A 76 -2.46 3.97 0.47
C LYS A 76 -2.87 4.32 1.90
N MET A 77 -3.48 3.37 2.62
CA MET A 77 -3.96 3.59 3.98
C MET A 77 -2.82 3.98 4.92
N VAL A 78 -1.69 3.28 4.85
CA VAL A 78 -0.52 3.54 5.69
C VAL A 78 0.03 4.94 5.42
N SER A 79 0.20 5.33 4.15
CA SER A 79 0.79 6.62 3.80
C SER A 79 -0.10 7.80 4.20
N TYR A 80 -1.42 7.71 3.97
CA TYR A 80 -2.36 8.76 4.39
C TYR A 80 -2.43 8.92 5.90
N LYS A 81 -2.44 7.83 6.65
CA LYS A 81 -2.47 7.92 8.11
C LYS A 81 -1.18 8.51 8.64
N ALA A 82 -0.03 8.09 8.11
CA ALA A 82 1.25 8.64 8.52
C ALA A 82 1.41 10.13 8.18
N SER A 83 0.86 10.59 7.05
CA SER A 83 0.87 12.02 6.71
C SER A 83 0.06 12.89 7.68
N GLN A 84 -0.82 12.28 8.48
CA GLN A 84 -1.64 12.97 9.49
C GLN A 84 -1.00 12.97 10.89
N VAL A 85 -0.02 12.09 11.16
CA VAL A 85 0.65 12.00 12.47
C VAL A 85 1.88 12.91 12.48
N GLY A 86 1.62 14.22 12.55
CA GLY A 86 2.63 15.28 12.48
C GLY A 86 3.50 15.48 13.74
N ASN A 87 3.44 14.58 14.74
CA ASN A 87 4.27 14.66 15.96
C ASN A 87 4.96 13.33 16.36
N ASN A 88 5.34 12.46 15.41
CA ASN A 88 6.02 11.20 15.69
C ASN A 88 7.08 10.84 14.63
N ALA A 89 8.31 11.34 14.82
CA ALA A 89 9.43 11.11 13.91
C ALA A 89 9.89 9.64 13.83
N GLN A 90 9.72 8.88 14.92
CA GLN A 90 10.03 7.45 14.93
C GLN A 90 9.06 6.67 14.06
N LEU A 91 7.75 6.92 14.21
CA LEU A 91 6.72 6.33 13.37
C LEU A 91 6.95 6.69 11.90
N TYR A 92 7.27 7.95 11.61
CA TYR A 92 7.59 8.39 10.27
C TYR A 92 8.71 7.57 9.64
N THR A 93 9.84 7.42 10.34
CA THR A 93 11.01 6.67 9.85
C THR A 93 10.63 5.22 9.52
N ILE A 94 9.86 4.59 10.41
CA ILE A 94 9.42 3.20 10.23
C ILE A 94 8.42 3.09 9.06
N VAL A 95 7.52 4.05 8.90
CA VAL A 95 6.57 4.07 7.79
C VAL A 95 7.27 4.26 6.45
N VAL A 96 8.24 5.18 6.35
CA VAL A 96 8.99 5.37 5.11
C VAL A 96 9.73 4.10 4.72
N ALA A 97 10.43 3.46 5.66
CA ALA A 97 11.11 2.18 5.42
C ALA A 97 10.12 1.06 5.03
N LEU A 98 8.97 0.98 5.72
CA LEU A 98 7.92 0.01 5.39
C LEU A 98 7.36 0.23 3.97
N LEU A 99 7.11 1.48 3.59
CA LEU A 99 6.59 1.83 2.26
C LEU A 99 7.65 1.63 1.17
N MET A 100 8.94 1.78 1.48
CA MET A 100 10.03 1.47 0.54
C MET A 100 10.02 -0.02 0.21
N ASP A 101 10.12 -0.87 1.24
CA ASP A 101 10.03 -2.33 1.10
C ASP A 101 8.73 -2.73 0.38
N ALA A 102 7.61 -2.07 0.72
CA ALA A 102 6.32 -2.34 0.09
C ALA A 102 6.30 -2.00 -1.40
N THR A 103 6.90 -0.88 -1.78
CA THR A 103 6.89 -0.39 -3.16
C THR A 103 7.75 -1.27 -4.06
N GLU A 104 8.90 -1.74 -3.56
CA GLU A 104 9.75 -2.71 -4.26
C GLU A 104 9.03 -4.05 -4.46
N MET A 105 8.37 -4.57 -3.41
CA MET A 105 7.56 -5.79 -3.54
C MET A 105 6.39 -5.60 -4.50
N PHE A 106 5.80 -4.40 -4.54
CA PHE A 106 4.73 -4.10 -5.46
C PHE A 106 5.18 -4.13 -6.92
N GLU A 107 6.40 -3.66 -7.21
CA GLU A 107 7.01 -3.81 -8.53
C GLU A 107 7.12 -5.29 -8.94
N GLU A 108 7.56 -6.14 -8.02
CA GLU A 108 7.66 -7.58 -8.26
C GLU A 108 6.29 -8.23 -8.49
N MET A 109 5.25 -7.79 -7.76
CA MET A 109 3.87 -8.22 -8.02
C MET A 109 3.40 -7.82 -9.42
N LEU A 110 3.73 -6.59 -9.86
CA LEU A 110 3.40 -6.12 -11.21
C LEU A 110 4.10 -6.94 -12.29
N ASN A 111 5.38 -7.32 -12.07
CA ASN A 111 6.15 -8.13 -13.02
C ASN A 111 5.52 -9.49 -13.32
N ARG A 112 4.80 -10.06 -12.34
CA ARG A 112 4.22 -11.41 -12.43
C ARG A 112 2.78 -11.45 -12.95
N ILE A 113 2.18 -10.31 -13.30
CA ILE A 113 0.84 -10.27 -13.89
C ILE A 113 0.84 -11.06 -15.21
N GLY A 114 -0.21 -11.85 -15.45
CA GLY A 114 -0.33 -12.65 -16.67
C GLY A 114 0.51 -13.94 -16.66
N GLU A 115 1.31 -14.21 -15.62
CA GLU A 115 1.96 -15.50 -15.45
C GLU A 115 0.92 -16.57 -15.03
N ARG A 116 0.99 -17.75 -15.66
CA ARG A 116 0.06 -18.87 -15.36
C ARG A 116 0.20 -19.43 -13.94
N ALA A 117 1.32 -19.17 -13.28
CA ALA A 117 1.54 -19.49 -11.88
C ALA A 117 1.29 -18.21 -11.08
N GLY A 118 0.03 -17.97 -10.70
CA GLY A 118 -0.33 -16.77 -9.95
C GLY A 118 0.60 -16.57 -8.76
N ALA A 119 1.24 -15.40 -8.68
CA ALA A 119 2.15 -15.09 -7.59
C ALA A 119 1.43 -15.26 -6.24
N ASP A 120 1.94 -16.16 -5.41
CA ASP A 120 1.46 -16.27 -4.05
C ASP A 120 2.14 -15.16 -3.25
N VAL A 121 1.36 -14.13 -2.93
CA VAL A 121 1.81 -12.96 -2.16
C VAL A 121 2.40 -13.38 -0.81
N LYS A 122 1.97 -14.53 -0.24
CA LYS A 122 2.58 -15.14 0.95
C LYS A 122 4.05 -15.53 0.78
N THR A 123 4.48 -15.89 -0.43
CA THR A 123 5.88 -16.22 -0.71
C THR A 123 6.76 -14.99 -0.85
N ILE A 124 6.14 -13.82 -1.02
CA ILE A 124 6.81 -12.53 -1.22
C ILE A 124 6.84 -11.74 0.09
N LEU A 125 5.78 -11.84 0.91
CA LEU A 125 5.70 -11.13 2.19
C LEU A 125 6.42 -11.88 3.31
N SER A 126 7.45 -11.25 3.86
CA SER A 126 8.14 -11.73 5.05
C SER A 126 7.31 -11.51 6.32
N GLU A 127 7.44 -12.39 7.31
CA GLU A 127 6.88 -12.17 8.66
C GLU A 127 7.32 -10.82 9.25
N THR A 128 8.57 -10.41 8.99
CA THR A 128 9.11 -9.11 9.39
C THR A 128 8.35 -7.92 8.79
N PHE A 129 7.85 -8.04 7.56
CA PHE A 129 7.01 -7.02 6.95
C PHE A 129 5.64 -6.95 7.65
N LEU A 130 5.03 -8.10 7.92
CA LEU A 130 3.73 -8.19 8.58
C LEU A 130 3.78 -7.65 10.01
N ASP A 131 4.84 -7.95 10.75
CA ASP A 131 5.04 -7.44 12.09
C ASP A 131 5.22 -5.91 12.10
N ARG A 132 5.98 -5.36 11.15
CA ARG A 132 6.12 -3.91 10.97
C ARG A 132 4.79 -3.25 10.62
N LEU A 133 4.02 -3.83 9.70
CA LEU A 133 2.71 -3.32 9.30
C LEU A 133 1.70 -3.35 10.46
N ARG A 134 1.65 -4.44 11.23
CA ARG A 134 0.81 -4.56 12.44
C ARG A 134 1.21 -3.54 13.50
N TRP A 135 2.51 -3.34 13.70
CA TRP A 135 3.01 -2.33 14.63
C TRP A 135 2.59 -0.92 14.19
N VAL A 136 2.81 -0.56 12.93
CA VAL A 136 2.41 0.74 12.35
C VAL A 136 0.91 0.99 12.51
N SER A 137 0.08 -0.03 12.25
CA SER A 137 -1.37 0.06 12.40
C SER A 137 -1.78 0.45 13.83
N ARG A 138 -1.19 -0.19 14.84
CA ARG A 138 -1.45 0.13 16.26
C ARG A 138 -1.03 1.56 16.62
N GLN A 139 0.08 2.04 16.06
CA GLN A 139 0.55 3.40 16.32
C GLN A 139 -0.42 4.47 15.79
N PHE A 140 -1.10 4.21 14.67
CA PHE A 140 -2.12 5.13 14.18
C PHE A 140 -3.31 5.25 15.14
N ASP A 141 -3.72 4.15 15.76
CA ASP A 141 -4.82 4.15 16.74
C ASP A 141 -4.46 4.91 18.03
N GLU A 142 -3.21 4.83 18.47
CA GLU A 142 -2.72 5.56 19.64
C GLU A 142 -2.56 7.07 19.36
N GLY A 143 -2.00 7.43 18.20
CA GLY A 143 -1.79 8.83 17.80
C GLY A 143 -3.09 9.61 17.56
N LEU A 144 -4.12 8.96 17.01
CA LEU A 144 -5.46 9.55 16.81
C LEU A 144 -6.21 9.76 18.13
N ARG A 145 -6.01 8.91 19.14
CA ARG A 145 -6.62 9.07 20.48
C ARG A 145 -6.02 10.22 21.28
N GLY A 146 -4.73 10.53 21.07
CA GLY A 146 -4.08 11.65 21.75
C GLY A 146 -4.51 13.02 21.25
N SER A 147 -5.05 13.09 20.02
CA SER A 147 -5.39 14.33 19.31
C SER A 147 -6.89 14.65 19.31
N ILE A 148 -7.76 13.67 19.58
CA ILE A 148 -9.21 13.85 19.67
C ILE A 148 -9.69 13.17 20.96
N GLY A 149 -10.31 13.96 21.86
CA GLY A 149 -10.88 13.45 23.11
C GLY A 149 -11.72 12.19 22.87
N ALA A 150 -11.40 11.15 23.64
CA ALA A 150 -11.85 9.77 23.48
C ALA A 150 -13.32 9.62 23.06
N ASP A 151 -13.55 9.26 21.80
CA ASP A 151 -14.80 8.61 21.37
C ASP A 151 -14.49 7.15 20.99
N ASN A 152 -15.13 6.22 21.70
CA ASN A 152 -14.75 4.80 21.75
C ASN A 152 -15.18 3.98 20.51
N GLY A 153 -15.76 4.60 19.48
CA GLY A 153 -16.35 3.90 18.32
C GLY A 153 -15.42 3.60 17.14
N SER A 154 -14.31 4.34 16.95
CA SER A 154 -13.45 4.21 15.75
C SER A 154 -12.37 3.11 15.83
N ARG A 155 -12.19 2.47 17.00
CA ARG A 155 -11.10 1.50 17.24
C ARG A 155 -11.16 0.26 16.36
N ASN A 156 -12.36 -0.16 15.98
CA ASN A 156 -12.54 -1.41 15.25
C ASN A 156 -12.33 -1.24 13.74
N LEU A 157 -12.75 -0.11 13.17
CA LEU A 157 -12.82 0.04 11.72
C LEU A 157 -11.48 -0.01 11.00
N ALA A 158 -10.44 0.64 11.52
CA ALA A 158 -9.15 0.68 10.83
C ALA A 158 -8.41 -0.66 10.87
N GLN A 159 -8.46 -1.34 12.02
CA GLN A 159 -7.83 -2.64 12.18
C GLN A 159 -8.63 -3.73 11.44
N GLU A 160 -9.96 -3.71 11.49
CA GLU A 160 -10.81 -4.60 10.69
C GLU A 160 -10.59 -4.41 9.19
N GLN A 161 -10.48 -3.15 8.72
CA GLN A 161 -10.18 -2.86 7.32
C GLN A 161 -8.81 -3.38 6.89
N LEU A 162 -7.78 -3.21 7.74
CA LEU A 162 -6.46 -3.76 7.46
C LEU A 162 -6.50 -5.29 7.44
N ASP A 163 -7.13 -5.92 8.43
CA ASP A 163 -7.24 -7.37 8.52
C ASP A 163 -8.00 -7.95 7.30
N ASP A 164 -9.04 -7.29 6.83
CA ASP A 164 -9.76 -7.70 5.62
C ASP A 164 -8.93 -7.54 4.35
N LEU A 165 -8.08 -6.52 4.27
CA LEU A 165 -7.11 -6.39 3.18
C LEU A 165 -6.03 -7.48 3.25
N LEU A 166 -5.51 -7.79 4.44
CA LEU A 166 -4.53 -8.86 4.63
C LEU A 166 -5.12 -10.23 4.24
N LYS A 167 -6.37 -10.52 4.61
CA LYS A 167 -7.08 -11.73 4.17
C LYS A 167 -7.18 -11.83 2.64
N LYS A 168 -7.42 -10.71 1.93
CA LYS A 168 -7.44 -10.69 0.45
C LYS A 168 -6.07 -10.97 -0.16
N LEU A 169 -5.00 -10.62 0.54
CA LEU A 169 -3.63 -10.99 0.18
C LEU A 169 -3.29 -12.45 0.54
N GLY A 170 -4.25 -13.17 1.12
CA GLY A 170 -4.14 -14.57 1.49
C GLY A 170 -3.49 -14.79 2.84
N LEU A 171 -3.32 -13.76 3.68
CA LEU A 171 -2.65 -13.80 4.98
C LEU A 171 -3.59 -14.15 6.12
#